data_AF-A0A1Y4BIC2-F1
#
_entry.id   AF-A0A1Y4BIC2-F1
#
_cell.length_a   1.000
_cell.length_b   1.000
_cell.length_c   1.000
_cell.angle_alpha   90.00
_cell.angle_beta   90.00
_cell.angle_gamma   90.00
#
_symmetry.space_group_name_H-M   'P 1'
#
loop_
_entity.id
_entity.type
_entity.pdbx_description
1 polymer ?
#
loop_
_entity_poly.entity_id
_entity_poly.type
_entity_poly.pdbx_seq_one_letter_code
_entity_poly.pdbx_strand_id
1 'polypeptide(L)' 'MEDAKWYFTHESEEDRLWYQIFFSMCKKFSVSWPTATPSQRAFIEEITRFNYEREMARQELQSQPVRGFFDETVSA' A
#
# COMPACT_ATOMS: atom_id res chain seq x y z
N MET A 1 22.35 -6.27 -17.83
CA MET A 1 21.95 -6.96 -16.58
C MET A 1 21.99 -6.03 -15.37
N GLU A 2 22.69 -4.89 -15.45
CA GLU A 2 22.74 -3.88 -14.38
C GLU A 2 21.40 -3.16 -14.19
N ASP A 3 20.64 -2.89 -15.26
CA ASP A 3 19.31 -2.24 -15.16
C ASP A 3 18.29 -3.04 -14.34
N ALA A 4 18.33 -4.38 -14.44
CA ALA A 4 17.44 -5.24 -13.66
C ALA A 4 17.78 -5.21 -12.16
N LYS A 5 19.05 -4.96 -11.81
CA LYS A 5 19.53 -4.95 -10.43
C LYS A 5 18.86 -3.85 -9.61
N TRP A 6 18.53 -2.71 -10.23
CA TRP A 6 17.88 -1.59 -9.58
C TRP A 6 16.52 -1.98 -8.97
N TYR A 7 15.72 -2.75 -9.72
CA TYR A 7 14.42 -3.26 -9.25
C TYR A 7 14.51 -4.16 -8.02
N PHE A 8 15.65 -4.84 -7.80
CA PHE A 8 15.85 -5.74 -6.67
C PHE A 8 16.55 -5.08 -5.47
N THR A 9 17.12 -3.87 -5.65
CA THR A 9 17.93 -3.21 -4.61
C THR A 9 17.34 -1.90 -4.10
N HIS A 10 16.37 -1.31 -4.80
CA HIS A 10 15.75 -0.03 -4.43
C HIS A 10 14.29 -0.17 -3.99
N GLU A 11 13.81 -1.38 -3.71
CA GLU A 11 12.45 -1.58 -3.21
C GLU A 11 12.33 -1.03 -1.78
N SER A 12 11.59 0.07 -1.60
CA SER A 12 11.23 0.59 -0.28
C SER A 12 10.12 -0.24 0.36
N GLU A 13 9.89 -0.09 1.67
CA GLU A 13 8.73 -0.73 2.32
C GLU A 13 7.40 -0.25 1.74
N GLU A 14 7.32 1.01 1.29
CA GLU A 14 6.17 1.57 0.60
C GLU A 14 5.94 0.91 -0.76
N ASP A 15 7.00 0.74 -1.57
CA ASP A 15 6.92 0.05 -2.86
C ASP A 15 6.42 -1.39 -2.66
N ARG A 16 6.99 -2.08 -1.67
CA ARG A 16 6.62 -3.46 -1.34
C ARG A 16 5.15 -3.57 -0.93
N LEU A 17 4.67 -2.64 -0.10
CA LEU A 17 3.26 -2.59 0.30
C LEU A 17 2.36 -2.35 -0.92
N TRP A 18 2.71 -1.39 -1.77
CA TRP A 18 1.96 -1.08 -2.97
C TRP A 18 1.87 -2.28 -3.92
N TYR A 19 3.00 -2.94 -4.23
CA TYR A 19 3.01 -4.09 -5.14
C TYR A 19 2.25 -5.29 -4.56
N GLN A 20 2.32 -5.53 -3.24
CA GLN A 20 1.52 -6.57 -2.60
C GLN A 20 0.02 -6.34 -2.78
N ILE A 21 -0.44 -5.09 -2.59
CA ILE A 21 -1.84 -4.71 -2.78
C ILE A 21 -2.20 -4.85 -4.27
N PHE A 22 -1.38 -4.34 -5.16
CA PHE A 22 -1.58 -4.39 -6.61
C PHE A 22 -1.78 -5.83 -7.12
N PHE A 23 -0.84 -6.74 -6.80
CA PHE A 23 -0.94 -8.13 -7.21
C PHE A 23 -2.14 -8.83 -6.56
N SER A 24 -2.47 -8.49 -5.31
CA SER A 24 -3.67 -8.99 -4.64
C SER A 24 -4.95 -8.55 -5.35
N MET A 25 -5.03 -7.30 -5.80
CA MET A 25 -6.18 -6.78 -6.55
C MET A 25 -6.29 -7.43 -7.94
N CYS A 26 -5.17 -7.56 -8.67
CA CYS A 26 -5.14 -8.29 -9.94
C CYS A 26 -5.69 -9.70 -9.78
N LYS A 27 -5.22 -10.44 -8.76
CA LYS A 27 -5.70 -11.81 -8.47
C LYS A 27 -7.17 -11.84 -8.08
N LYS A 28 -7.62 -10.93 -7.21
CA LYS A 28 -9.01 -10.86 -6.71
C LYS A 28 -10.02 -10.68 -7.84
N PHE A 29 -9.70 -9.85 -8.83
CA PHE A 29 -10.58 -9.56 -9.95
C PHE A 29 -10.25 -10.35 -11.22
N SER A 30 -9.35 -11.34 -11.13
CA SER A 30 -8.90 -12.16 -12.27
C SER A 30 -8.40 -11.33 -13.46
N VAL A 31 -7.74 -10.20 -13.18
CA VAL A 31 -7.17 -9.32 -14.21
C VAL A 31 -5.72 -9.71 -14.45
N SER A 32 -5.44 -10.20 -15.65
CA SER A 32 -4.07 -10.38 -16.14
C SER A 32 -3.54 -9.05 -16.65
N TRP A 33 -2.67 -8.40 -15.88
CA TRP A 33 -2.17 -7.05 -16.18
C TRP A 33 -1.61 -6.86 -17.60
N PRO A 34 -0.78 -7.78 -18.14
CA PRO A 34 -0.22 -7.61 -19.49
C PRO A 34 -1.30 -7.55 -20.59
N THR A 35 -2.42 -8.25 -20.38
CA THR A 35 -3.52 -8.36 -21.36
C THR A 35 -4.77 -7.58 -20.96
N ALA A 36 -4.70 -6.80 -19.88
CA ALA A 36 -5.83 -6.04 -19.36
C ALA A 36 -6.25 -4.93 -20.32
N THR A 37 -7.57 -4.76 -20.49
CA THR A 37 -8.14 -3.64 -21.24
C THR A 37 -7.86 -2.30 -20.52
N PRO A 38 -7.96 -1.15 -21.21
CA PRO A 38 -7.78 0.15 -20.56
C PRO A 38 -8.69 0.36 -19.34
N SER A 39 -9.96 -0.06 -19.44
CA SER A 39 -10.91 0.03 -18.33
C SER A 39 -10.54 -0.89 -17.16
N GLN A 40 -10.02 -2.09 -17.43
CA GLN A 40 -9.53 -2.99 -16.39
C GLN A 40 -8.28 -2.45 -15.70
N ARG A 41 -7.36 -1.84 -16.46
CA ARG A 41 -6.16 -1.20 -15.89
C ARG A 41 -6.53 -0.05 -14.98
N ALA A 42 -7.37 0.87 -15.46
CA ALA A 42 -7.85 2.00 -14.67
C ALA A 42 -8.56 1.53 -13.38
N PHE A 43 -9.41 0.51 -13.48
CA PHE A 43 -10.08 -0.07 -12.31
C PHE A 43 -9.07 -0.63 -11.29
N ILE A 44 -8.08 -1.41 -11.74
CA ILE A 44 -7.07 -1.99 -10.86
C ILE A 44 -6.17 -0.91 -10.24
N GLU A 45 -5.80 0.12 -10.98
CA GLU A 45 -5.02 1.26 -10.48
C GLU A 45 -5.78 2.01 -9.37
N GLU A 46 -7.04 2.34 -9.60
CA GLU A 46 -7.89 3.04 -8.62
C GLU A 46 -8.09 2.20 -7.35
N ILE A 47 -8.44 0.92 -7.49
CA ILE A 47 -8.68 0.08 -6.31
C ILE A 47 -7.37 -0.22 -5.56
N THR A 48 -6.23 -0.33 -6.26
CA THR A 48 -4.92 -0.46 -5.63
C THR A 48 -4.58 0.78 -4.82
N ARG A 49 -4.73 1.97 -5.43
CA ARG A 49 -4.50 3.26 -4.76
C ARG A 49 -5.35 3.42 -3.52
N PHE A 50 -6.66 3.18 -3.64
CA PHE A 50 -7.59 3.24 -2.50
C PHE A 50 -7.19 2.31 -1.35
N ASN A 51 -6.80 1.06 -1.66
CA ASN A 51 -6.41 0.11 -0.63
C ASN A 51 -5.05 0.47 0.01
N TYR A 52 -4.13 1.02 -0.77
CA TYR A 52 -2.85 1.51 -0.28
C TYR A 52 -3.05 2.68 0.69
N GLU A 53 -3.80 3.71 0.29
CA GLU A 53 -4.13 4.86 1.15
C GLU A 53 -4.83 4.42 2.44
N ARG A 54 -5.77 3.48 2.35
CA ARG A 54 -6.45 2.93 3.52
C ARG A 54 -5.47 2.23 4.47
N GLU A 55 -4.51 1.49 3.92
CA GLU A 55 -3.53 0.75 4.73
C GLU A 55 -2.51 1.69 5.36
N MET A 56 -2.07 2.73 4.65
CA MET A 56 -1.24 3.81 5.21
C MET A 56 -1.97 4.51 6.36
N ALA A 57 -3.22 4.92 6.17
CA ALA A 57 -4.03 5.53 7.23
C ALA A 57 -4.23 4.59 8.43
N ARG A 58 -4.35 3.28 8.19
CA ARG A 58 -4.44 2.27 9.26
C ARG A 58 -3.15 2.22 10.08
N GLN A 59 -1.99 2.27 9.42
CA GLN A 59 -0.68 2.28 10.09
C GLN A 59 -0.44 3.57 10.87
N GLU A 60 -0.83 4.72 10.31
CA GLU A 60 -0.80 6.01 11.02
C GLU A 60 -1.71 6.01 12.27
N LEU A 61 -2.92 5.47 12.15
CA LEU A 61 -3.82 5.37 13.31
C LEU A 61 -3.26 4.44 14.40
N GLN A 62 -2.51 3.40 14.01
CA GLN A 62 -1.85 2.49 14.95
C GLN A 62 -0.60 3.09 15.60
N SER A 63 0.07 4.02 14.93
CA SER A 63 1.25 4.69 15.48
C SER A 63 0.87 5.81 16.47
N GLN A 64 -0.37 6.30 16.44
CA GLN A 64 -0.86 7.23 17.44
C GLN A 64 -1.01 6.53 18.80
N PRO A 65 -0.38 7.07 19.87
CA PRO A 65 -0.52 6.51 21.20
C PRO A 65 -1.98 6.58 21.64
N VAL A 66 -2.54 5.45 22.04
CA VAL A 66 -3.86 5.40 22.67
C VAL A 66 -3.72 6.09 24.03
N ARG A 67 -4.28 7.30 24.15
CA ARG A 67 -4.29 8.03 25.42
C ARG A 67 -4.96 7.15 26.49
N GLY A 68 -4.18 6.74 27.49
CA GLY A 68 -4.72 5.98 28.61
C GLY A 68 -5.66 6.85 29.44
N PHE A 69 -6.70 6.25 30.02
CA PHE A 69 -7.63 6.95 30.91
C PHE A 69 -6.91 7.68 32.08
N PHE A 70 -5.75 7.18 32.49
CA PHE A 70 -4.90 7.74 33.56
C PHE A 70 -3.68 8.52 33.06
N ASP A 71 -3.54 8.79 31.75
CA ASP A 71 -2.52 9.72 31.27
C ASP A 71 -2.95 11.16 31.63
N GLU A 72 -2.64 11.56 32.85
CA GLU A 72 -2.55 12.96 33.26
C GLU A 72 -1.35 13.57 32.55
N THR A 73 -1.61 14.50 31.64
CA THR A 73 -0.56 15.38 31.12
C THR A 73 -0.04 16.21 32.29
N VAL A 74 1.06 15.79 32.90
CA VAL A 74 1.85 16.65 33.78
C VAL A 74 2.47 17.72 32.89
N SER A 75 1.72 18.80 32.68
CA SER A 75 2.26 20.04 32.15
C SER A 75 3.04 20.72 33.27
N ALA A 76 4.37 20.72 33.15
CA ALA A 76 5.27 21.57 33.91
C ALA A 76 5.21 23.03 33.41
#